data_AF-A0A7C1AWU3-F1
#
_entry.id   AF-A0A7C1AWU3-F1
#
_cell.length_a   1.000
_cell.length_b   1.000
_cell.length_c   1.000
_cell.angle_alpha   90.00
_cell.angle_beta   90.00
_cell.angle_gamma   90.00
#
_symmetry.space_group_name_H-M   'P 1'
#
loop_
_entity.id
_entity.type
_entity.pdbx_description
1 polymer ?
#
loop_
_entity_poly.entity_id
_entity_poly.type
_entity_poly.pdbx_seq_one_letter_code
_entity_poly.pdbx_strand_id
1 'polypeptide(L)'
;MRNIKGNGVMGNRKKIILFFLLYGMWWAGPALAAETVFGIDRHLWSSFWRVANFLILAFLLYRWLKQPVADFFKHQHNEIVGQLESIKQTENKLAERERQQQELFDKLDAKIAEIKSYYEEVGKEEKERLLREAEVLKKKALADAEAAAEREFEEAKKKFREEVVEEAVKLAEQRIREQIGLEDHKTLIEQYIAMLEKTAQKQYS
;
A
#
# COMPACT_ATOMS: atom_id res chain seq x y z
N MET A 1 -32.37 27.59 0.48
CA MET A 1 -32.60 28.74 1.39
C MET A 1 -31.83 29.93 0.83
N ARG A 2 -32.51 30.80 0.10
CA ARG A 2 -33.01 32.11 0.56
C ARG A 2 -31.89 33.07 0.98
N ASN A 3 -31.86 34.18 0.23
CA ASN A 3 -31.53 35.52 0.71
C ASN A 3 -30.01 35.83 0.69
N ILE A 4 -29.50 36.97 0.24
CA ILE A 4 -30.10 38.32 0.26
C ILE A 4 -29.48 39.17 -0.86
N LYS A 5 -30.35 39.86 -1.60
CA LYS A 5 -30.06 40.94 -2.52
C LYS A 5 -29.14 41.99 -1.86
N GLY A 6 -27.88 42.07 -2.31
CA GLY A 6 -26.89 43.04 -1.81
C GLY A 6 -26.61 44.24 -2.72
N ASN A 7 -27.27 44.38 -3.89
CA ASN A 7 -26.91 45.41 -4.88
C ASN A 7 -27.97 46.51 -5.12
N GLY A 8 -28.99 46.61 -4.26
CA GLY A 8 -30.11 47.55 -4.46
C GLY A 8 -29.84 49.00 -4.02
N VAL A 9 -28.87 49.25 -3.14
CA VAL A 9 -28.72 50.57 -2.50
C VAL A 9 -27.62 51.41 -3.15
N MET A 10 -26.49 50.80 -3.54
CA MET A 10 -25.36 51.55 -4.10
C MET A 10 -25.63 52.04 -5.54
N GLY A 11 -26.43 51.29 -6.32
CA GLY A 11 -26.91 51.70 -7.63
C GLY A 11 -27.87 52.90 -7.58
N ASN A 12 -28.77 52.93 -6.60
CA ASN A 12 -29.72 54.04 -6.45
C ASN A 12 -29.04 55.31 -5.89
N ARG A 13 -28.01 55.18 -5.04
CA ARG A 13 -27.21 56.31 -4.55
C ARG A 13 -26.41 56.99 -5.67
N LYS A 14 -25.79 56.20 -6.56
CA LYS A 14 -25.11 56.74 -7.77
C LYS A 14 -26.10 57.42 -8.72
N LYS A 15 -27.30 56.85 -8.90
CA LYS A 15 -28.38 57.46 -9.68
C LYS A 15 -28.89 58.76 -9.07
N ILE A 16 -28.98 58.88 -7.75
CA ILE A 16 -29.37 60.13 -7.06
C ILE A 16 -28.30 61.22 -7.23
N ILE A 17 -27.00 60.88 -7.16
CA ILE A 17 -25.92 61.84 -7.40
C ILE A 17 -25.89 62.30 -8.86
N LEU A 18 -26.03 61.37 -9.82
CA LEU A 18 -26.11 61.69 -11.23
C LEU A 18 -27.37 62.52 -11.53
N PHE A 19 -28.49 62.21 -10.88
CA PHE A 19 -29.73 62.98 -10.97
C PHE A 19 -29.56 64.39 -10.39
N PHE A 20 -28.98 64.57 -9.21
CA PHE A 20 -28.72 65.90 -8.63
C PHE A 20 -27.69 66.71 -9.42
N LEU A 21 -26.64 66.07 -9.96
CA LEU A 21 -25.66 66.71 -10.86
C LEU A 21 -26.30 67.13 -12.18
N LEU A 22 -27.09 66.26 -12.81
CA LEU A 22 -27.83 66.59 -14.03
C LEU A 22 -28.92 67.63 -13.76
N TYR A 23 -29.60 67.60 -12.61
CA TYR A 23 -30.65 68.55 -12.24
C TYR A 23 -30.07 69.94 -11.91
N GLY A 24 -28.93 70.01 -11.22
CA GLY A 24 -28.19 71.26 -11.01
C GLY A 24 -27.64 71.85 -12.31
N MET A 25 -27.33 71.02 -13.31
CA MET A 25 -26.92 71.42 -14.65
C MET A 25 -28.12 71.84 -15.53
N TRP A 26 -29.32 71.29 -15.30
CA TRP A 26 -30.55 71.66 -16.00
C TRP A 26 -31.26 72.89 -15.42
N TRP A 27 -31.12 73.17 -14.12
CA TRP A 27 -31.55 74.42 -13.47
C TRP A 27 -30.57 75.60 -13.66
N ALA A 28 -29.64 75.46 -14.61
CA ALA A 28 -28.72 76.49 -15.05
C ALA A 28 -29.12 77.06 -16.43
N GLY A 29 -30.39 77.42 -16.63
CA GLY A 29 -30.88 78.09 -17.84
C GLY A 29 -32.03 79.07 -17.59
N PRO A 30 -32.32 79.96 -18.55
CA PRO A 30 -31.66 81.25 -18.78
C PRO A 30 -32.12 82.35 -17.78
N ALA A 31 -31.25 83.32 -17.55
CA ALA A 31 -31.47 84.47 -16.68
C ALA A 31 -32.53 85.44 -17.25
N LEU A 32 -33.82 85.14 -17.04
CA LEU A 32 -34.94 86.01 -17.44
C LEU A 32 -35.00 87.29 -16.60
N ALA A 33 -35.44 88.35 -17.28
CA ALA A 33 -35.28 89.75 -16.94
C ALA A 33 -35.95 90.18 -15.63
N ALA A 34 -35.14 90.60 -14.66
CA ALA A 34 -35.49 91.55 -13.61
C ALA A 34 -34.21 92.31 -13.23
N GLU A 35 -34.23 93.64 -13.31
CA GLU A 35 -33.04 94.50 -13.13
C GLU A 35 -32.61 94.65 -11.67
N THR A 36 -33.43 94.28 -10.69
CA THR A 36 -33.05 94.28 -9.28
C THR A 36 -33.74 93.15 -8.51
N VAL A 37 -32.97 92.44 -7.67
CA VAL A 37 -33.48 91.49 -6.69
C VAL A 37 -32.96 91.94 -5.33
N PHE A 38 -33.86 92.42 -4.47
CA PHE A 38 -33.56 92.90 -3.11
C PHE A 38 -32.47 93.99 -2.97
N GLY A 39 -32.38 94.93 -3.92
CA GLY A 39 -31.51 96.13 -3.77
C GLY A 39 -30.00 95.88 -3.81
N ILE A 40 -29.56 94.69 -4.25
CA ILE A 40 -28.15 94.29 -4.37
C ILE A 40 -27.79 94.10 -5.85
N ASP A 41 -26.57 94.48 -6.23
CA ASP A 41 -26.01 94.28 -7.57
C ASP A 41 -26.17 92.82 -8.03
N ARG A 42 -26.78 92.60 -9.20
CA ARG A 42 -27.14 91.28 -9.75
C ARG A 42 -25.93 90.35 -9.87
N HIS A 43 -24.75 90.90 -10.13
CA HIS A 43 -23.52 90.11 -10.23
C HIS A 43 -23.14 89.48 -8.89
N LEU A 44 -23.37 90.20 -7.78
CA LEU A 44 -23.10 89.70 -6.43
C LEU A 44 -24.15 88.67 -6.00
N TRP A 45 -25.43 88.90 -6.28
CA TRP A 45 -26.50 87.96 -5.94
C TRP A 45 -26.39 86.63 -6.70
N SER A 46 -26.10 86.68 -8.00
CA SER A 46 -25.92 85.48 -8.82
C SER A 46 -24.65 84.70 -8.44
N SER A 47 -23.56 85.38 -8.08
CA SER A 47 -22.34 84.76 -7.57
C SER A 47 -22.58 84.07 -6.22
N PHE A 48 -23.30 84.72 -5.31
CA PHE A 48 -23.66 84.14 -4.01
C PHE A 48 -24.48 82.86 -4.16
N TRP A 49 -25.51 82.86 -5.02
CA TRP A 49 -26.32 81.66 -5.26
C TRP A 49 -25.53 80.52 -5.89
N ARG A 50 -24.61 80.80 -6.81
CA ARG A 50 -23.71 79.80 -7.40
C ARG A 50 -22.79 79.19 -6.36
N VAL A 51 -22.19 80.01 -5.49
CA VAL A 51 -21.31 79.54 -4.40
C VAL A 51 -22.11 78.73 -3.38
N ALA A 52 -23.31 79.17 -3.01
CA ALA A 52 -24.19 78.43 -2.11
C ALA A 52 -24.56 77.04 -2.68
N ASN A 53 -24.95 76.96 -3.96
CA ASN A 53 -25.24 75.68 -4.62
C ASN A 53 -24.01 74.77 -4.69
N PHE A 54 -22.83 75.32 -5.00
CA PHE A 54 -21.58 74.57 -5.01
C PHE A 54 -21.23 74.03 -3.61
N LEU A 55 -21.40 74.85 -2.56
CA LEU A 55 -21.17 74.43 -1.17
C LEU A 55 -22.14 73.34 -0.72
N ILE A 56 -23.43 73.44 -1.09
CA ILE A 56 -24.43 72.41 -0.81
C ILE A 56 -24.05 71.10 -1.51
N LEU A 57 -23.68 71.16 -2.79
CA LEU A 57 -23.23 70.01 -3.56
C LEU A 57 -21.94 69.40 -2.98
N ALA A 58 -20.96 70.23 -2.63
CA ALA A 58 -19.70 69.80 -2.02
C ALA A 58 -19.93 69.15 -0.65
N PHE A 59 -20.86 69.67 0.16
CA PHE A 59 -21.22 69.10 1.44
C PHE A 59 -21.90 67.72 1.29
N LEU A 60 -22.87 67.61 0.38
CA LEU A 60 -23.53 66.34 0.04
C LEU A 60 -22.51 65.30 -0.48
N LEU A 61 -21.61 65.73 -1.36
CA LEU A 61 -20.58 64.87 -1.93
C LEU A 61 -19.59 64.42 -0.86
N TYR A 62 -19.07 65.32 -0.03
CA TYR A 62 -18.15 64.97 1.07
C TYR A 62 -18.79 63.97 2.05
N ARG A 63 -20.06 64.21 2.43
CA ARG A 63 -20.78 63.34 3.37
C ARG A 63 -21.01 61.93 2.80
N TRP A 64 -21.22 61.79 1.49
CA TRP A 64 -21.49 60.50 0.86
C TRP A 64 -20.27 59.79 0.28
N LEU A 65 -19.24 60.51 -0.16
CA LEU A 65 -18.05 59.95 -0.82
C LEU A 65 -16.98 59.49 0.17
N LYS A 66 -16.98 60.04 1.40
CA LYS A 66 -16.01 59.68 2.45
C LYS A 66 -15.99 58.19 2.79
N GLN A 67 -17.15 57.54 2.83
CA GLN A 67 -17.25 56.09 3.12
C GLN A 67 -16.74 55.21 1.97
N PRO A 68 -17.28 55.26 0.73
CA PRO A 68 -16.85 54.36 -0.33
C PRO A 68 -15.38 54.53 -0.73
N VAL A 69 -14.83 55.74 -0.61
CA VAL A 69 -13.41 55.98 -0.88
C VAL A 69 -12.54 55.33 0.19
N ALA A 70 -12.87 55.49 1.47
CA ALA A 70 -12.14 54.84 2.56
C ALA A 70 -12.25 53.31 2.49
N ASP A 71 -13.43 52.78 2.13
CA ASP A 71 -13.66 51.34 2.00
C ASP A 71 -12.88 50.75 0.82
N PHE A 72 -12.77 51.48 -0.29
CA PHE A 72 -11.96 51.04 -1.45
C PHE A 72 -10.48 50.91 -1.09
N PHE A 73 -9.88 51.92 -0.45
CA PHE A 73 -8.47 51.84 -0.03
C PHE A 73 -8.23 50.75 1.02
N LYS A 74 -9.17 50.54 1.95
CA LYS A 74 -9.10 49.43 2.91
C LYS A 74 -9.20 48.07 2.22
N HIS A 75 -10.08 47.92 1.23
CA HIS A 75 -10.22 46.68 0.47
C HIS A 75 -8.92 46.34 -0.26
N GLN A 76 -8.36 47.29 -1.03
CA GLN A 76 -7.10 47.08 -1.74
C GLN A 76 -5.95 46.73 -0.79
N HIS A 77 -5.85 47.43 0.35
CA HIS A 77 -4.83 47.14 1.36
C HIS A 77 -5.01 45.74 1.94
N ASN A 78 -6.24 45.37 2.32
CA ASN A 78 -6.54 44.06 2.90
C ASN A 78 -6.32 42.91 1.89
N GLU A 79 -6.62 43.11 0.62
CA GLU A 79 -6.32 42.12 -0.43
C GLU A 79 -4.82 41.91 -0.59
N ILE A 80 -4.02 42.98 -0.64
CA ILE A 80 -2.56 42.87 -0.78
C ILE A 80 -1.96 42.19 0.45
N VAL A 81 -2.40 42.56 1.66
CA VAL A 81 -1.95 41.92 2.91
C VAL A 81 -2.37 40.44 2.94
N GLY A 82 -3.60 40.11 2.55
CA GLY A 82 -4.07 38.73 2.50
C GLY A 82 -3.32 37.89 1.45
N GLN A 83 -2.98 38.47 0.29
CA GLN A 83 -2.17 37.81 -0.72
C GLN A 83 -0.75 37.55 -0.20
N LEU A 84 -0.11 38.55 0.43
CA LEU A 84 1.22 38.39 1.04
C LEU A 84 1.22 37.33 2.15
N GLU A 85 0.19 37.31 3.00
CA GLU A 85 0.06 36.32 4.05
C GLU A 85 -0.17 34.91 3.50
N SER A 86 -1.00 34.76 2.45
CA SER A 86 -1.23 33.47 1.82
C SER A 86 0.02 32.93 1.09
N ILE A 87 0.81 33.81 0.47
CA ILE A 87 2.12 33.45 -0.11
C ILE A 87 3.05 32.94 0.99
N LYS A 88 3.23 33.70 2.08
CA LYS A 88 4.07 33.28 3.22
C LYS A 88 3.62 31.96 3.84
N GLN A 89 2.32 31.76 4.00
CA GLN A 89 1.78 30.49 4.51
C GLN A 89 2.06 29.33 3.55
N THR A 90 2.00 29.57 2.24
CA THR A 90 2.29 28.55 1.22
C THR A 90 3.78 28.21 1.21
N GLU A 91 4.67 29.20 1.26
CA GLU A 91 6.11 28.99 1.36
C GLU A 91 6.49 28.20 2.61
N ASN A 92 5.95 28.56 3.77
CA ASN A 92 6.19 27.81 5.02
C ASN A 92 5.70 26.35 4.91
N LYS A 93 4.52 26.12 4.32
CA LYS A 93 4.00 24.76 4.10
C LYS A 93 4.84 23.94 3.14
N LEU A 94 5.39 24.57 2.09
CA LEU A 94 6.30 23.91 1.15
C LEU A 94 7.62 23.54 1.84
N ALA A 95 8.23 24.49 2.55
CA ALA A 95 9.47 24.24 3.30
C ALA A 95 9.30 23.14 4.35
N GLU A 96 8.16 23.09 5.03
CA GLU A 96 7.87 22.05 6.02
C GLU A 96 7.64 20.68 5.37
N ARG A 97 6.96 20.63 4.22
CA ARG A 97 6.84 19.39 3.43
C ARG A 97 8.18 18.89 2.92
N GLU A 98 9.04 19.78 2.43
CA GLU A 98 10.39 19.42 1.99
C GLU A 98 11.22 18.83 3.14
N ARG A 99 11.16 19.45 4.33
CA ARG A 99 11.81 18.90 5.53
C ARG A 99 11.27 17.52 5.91
N GLN A 100 9.94 17.37 5.97
CA GLN A 100 9.30 16.08 6.28
C GLN A 100 9.69 15.00 5.26
N GLN A 101 9.80 15.37 3.98
CA GLN A 101 10.17 14.45 2.92
C GLN A 101 11.63 14.05 3.02
N GLN A 102 12.54 14.99 3.32
CA GLN A 102 13.95 14.67 3.56
C GLN A 102 14.11 13.75 4.77
N GLU A 103 13.45 14.05 5.90
CA GLU A 103 13.46 13.18 7.07
C GLU A 103 12.90 11.78 6.77
N LEU A 104 11.89 11.68 5.91
CA LEU A 104 11.33 10.40 5.48
C LEU A 104 12.33 9.61 4.64
N PHE A 105 13.05 10.26 3.72
CA PHE A 105 14.10 9.63 2.93
C PHE A 105 15.26 9.14 3.81
N ASP A 106 15.73 9.97 4.74
CA ASP A 106 16.81 9.59 5.66
C ASP A 106 16.40 8.38 6.53
N LYS A 107 15.15 8.35 7.02
CA LYS A 107 14.60 7.20 7.75
C LYS A 107 14.40 5.97 6.86
N LEU A 108 14.11 6.16 5.58
CA LEU A 108 13.89 5.07 4.65
C LEU A 108 15.19 4.32 4.37
N ASP A 109 16.30 5.03 4.16
CA ASP A 109 17.61 4.41 3.96
C ASP A 109 18.05 3.60 5.18
N ALA A 110 17.87 4.15 6.38
CA ALA A 110 18.12 3.42 7.63
C ALA A 110 17.26 2.15 7.73
N LYS A 111 15.98 2.24 7.37
CA LYS A 111 15.06 1.11 7.39
C LYS A 111 15.38 0.05 6.34
N ILE A 112 15.83 0.46 5.16
CA ILE A 112 16.32 -0.46 4.12
C ILE A 112 17.56 -1.21 4.61
N ALA A 113 18.50 -0.50 5.25
CA ALA A 113 19.69 -1.12 5.82
C ALA A 113 19.34 -2.13 6.94
N GLU A 114 18.42 -1.77 7.83
CA GLU A 114 17.89 -2.64 8.89
C GLU A 114 17.25 -3.91 8.29
N ILE A 115 16.35 -3.75 7.31
CA ILE A 115 15.69 -4.85 6.62
C ILE A 115 16.72 -5.77 5.97
N LYS A 116 17.72 -5.20 5.27
CA LYS A 116 18.75 -5.99 4.60
C LYS A 116 19.57 -6.80 5.61
N SER A 117 20.00 -6.17 6.72
CA SER A 117 20.73 -6.86 7.78
C SER A 117 19.91 -8.00 8.39
N TYR A 118 18.63 -7.75 8.67
CA TYR A 118 17.71 -8.75 9.20
C TYR A 118 17.57 -9.96 8.25
N TYR A 119 17.35 -9.72 6.96
CA TYR A 119 17.23 -10.81 5.98
C TYR A 119 18.55 -11.57 5.76
N GLU A 120 19.71 -10.90 5.87
CA GLU A 120 21.01 -11.58 5.83
C GLU A 120 21.23 -12.50 7.03
N GLU A 121 20.81 -12.08 8.23
CA GLU A 121 20.89 -12.89 9.45
C GLU A 121 19.94 -14.09 9.39
N VAL A 122 18.66 -13.86 9.09
CA VAL A 122 17.66 -14.92 8.91
C VAL A 122 18.09 -15.89 7.81
N GLY A 123 18.63 -15.38 6.70
CA GLY A 123 19.12 -16.21 5.61
C GLY A 123 20.29 -17.11 6.00
N LYS A 124 21.21 -16.63 6.86
CA LYS A 124 22.32 -17.44 7.38
C LYS A 124 21.81 -18.53 8.32
N GLU A 125 20.95 -18.18 9.27
CA GLU A 125 20.38 -19.15 10.21
C GLU A 125 19.60 -20.25 9.48
N GLU A 126 18.75 -19.87 8.53
CA GLU A 126 17.94 -20.81 7.77
C GLU A 126 18.81 -21.71 6.88
N LYS A 127 19.84 -21.15 6.24
CA LYS A 127 20.82 -21.95 5.49
C LYS A 127 21.48 -23.00 6.37
N GLU A 128 21.93 -22.62 7.56
CA GLU A 128 22.54 -23.58 8.50
C GLU A 128 21.55 -24.63 8.96
N ARG A 129 20.30 -24.25 9.24
CA ARG A 129 19.22 -25.18 9.61
C ARG A 129 18.98 -26.20 8.50
N LEU A 130 18.85 -25.74 7.25
CA LEU A 130 18.66 -26.60 6.08
C LEU A 130 19.84 -27.53 5.85
N LEU A 131 21.08 -27.05 6.02
CA LEU A 131 22.27 -27.90 5.90
C LEU A 131 22.30 -29.00 6.98
N ARG A 132 21.95 -28.68 8.23
CA ARG A 132 21.84 -29.69 9.30
C ARG A 132 20.75 -30.72 8.98
N GLU A 133 19.59 -30.25 8.53
CA GLU A 133 18.48 -31.12 8.15
C GLU A 133 18.85 -32.03 6.97
N ALA A 134 19.52 -31.48 5.95
CA ALA A 134 20.00 -32.23 4.81
C ALA A 134 21.03 -33.31 5.20
N GLU A 135 21.96 -33.02 6.12
CA GLU A 135 22.92 -34.01 6.61
C GLU A 135 22.24 -35.13 7.42
N VAL A 136 21.23 -34.81 8.23
CA VAL A 136 20.43 -35.82 8.94
C VAL A 136 19.66 -36.71 7.96
N LEU A 137 19.02 -36.10 6.97
CA LEU A 137 18.29 -36.83 5.91
C LEU A 137 19.23 -37.72 5.10
N LYS A 138 20.40 -37.23 4.73
CA LYS A 138 21.44 -38.00 4.03
C LYS A 138 21.87 -39.22 4.84
N LYS A 139 22.18 -39.04 6.13
CA LYS A 139 22.57 -40.16 7.02
C LYS A 139 21.46 -41.19 7.14
N LYS A 140 20.22 -40.74 7.30
CA LYS A 140 19.06 -41.63 7.37
C LYS A 140 18.87 -42.40 6.06
N ALA A 141 18.95 -41.72 4.91
CA ALA A 141 18.81 -42.33 3.60
C ALA A 141 19.90 -43.39 3.34
N LEU A 142 21.15 -43.13 3.77
CA LEU A 142 22.23 -44.12 3.68
C LEU A 142 21.97 -45.33 4.58
N ALA A 143 21.57 -45.12 5.83
CA ALA A 143 21.24 -46.22 6.74
C ALA A 143 20.05 -47.07 6.23
N ASP A 144 19.02 -46.41 5.69
CA ASP A 144 17.86 -47.10 5.11
C ASP A 144 18.26 -47.91 3.85
N ALA A 145 19.16 -47.36 3.02
CA ALA A 145 19.68 -48.05 1.84
C ALA A 145 20.58 -49.24 2.21
N GLU A 146 21.47 -49.11 3.19
CA GLU A 146 22.29 -50.21 3.71
C GLU A 146 21.42 -51.33 4.30
N ALA A 147 20.43 -50.97 5.10
CA ALA A 147 19.50 -51.93 5.67
C ALA A 147 18.65 -52.64 4.59
N ALA A 148 18.29 -51.94 3.51
CA ALA A 148 17.60 -52.54 2.37
C ALA A 148 18.51 -53.51 1.61
N ALA A 149 19.74 -53.10 1.33
CA ALA A 149 20.72 -53.94 0.64
C ALA A 149 21.01 -55.24 1.42
N GLU A 150 21.17 -55.16 2.74
CA GLU A 150 21.38 -56.35 3.58
C GLU A 150 20.19 -57.31 3.53
N ARG A 151 18.95 -56.79 3.57
CA ARG A 151 17.74 -57.61 3.44
C ARG A 151 17.68 -58.30 2.09
N GLU A 152 17.92 -57.56 1.00
CA GLU A 152 17.93 -58.12 -0.35
C GLU A 152 19.03 -59.17 -0.52
N PHE A 153 20.21 -58.96 0.07
CA PHE A 153 21.32 -59.90 0.01
C PHE A 153 20.98 -61.21 0.75
N GLU A 154 20.44 -61.13 1.96
CA GLU A 154 20.05 -62.32 2.71
C GLU A 154 18.87 -63.06 2.07
N GLU A 155 17.92 -62.35 1.46
CA GLU A 155 16.86 -62.96 0.65
C GLU A 155 17.41 -63.66 -0.60
N ALA A 156 18.33 -63.02 -1.32
CA ALA A 156 18.97 -63.60 -2.51
C ALA A 156 19.78 -64.85 -2.15
N LYS A 157 20.52 -64.81 -1.05
CA LYS A 157 21.29 -65.94 -0.52
C LYS A 157 20.39 -67.10 -0.08
N LYS A 158 19.25 -66.80 0.54
CA LYS A 158 18.27 -67.82 0.91
C LYS A 158 17.70 -68.51 -0.33
N LYS A 159 17.25 -67.75 -1.33
CA LYS A 159 16.74 -68.29 -2.61
C LYS A 159 17.80 -69.12 -3.32
N PHE A 160 19.03 -68.62 -3.41
CA PHE A 160 20.14 -69.36 -4.01
C PHE A 160 20.40 -70.69 -3.30
N ARG A 161 20.37 -70.72 -1.97
CA ARG A 161 20.56 -71.96 -1.21
C ARG A 161 19.43 -72.95 -1.44
N GLU A 162 18.20 -72.48 -1.55
CA GLU A 162 17.03 -73.31 -1.89
C GLU A 162 17.19 -73.91 -3.29
N GLU A 163 17.57 -73.12 -4.29
CA GLU A 163 17.82 -73.58 -5.67
C GLU A 163 18.96 -74.61 -5.75
N VAL A 164 20.06 -74.39 -5.05
CA VAL A 164 21.20 -75.32 -5.03
C VAL A 164 20.82 -76.65 -4.37
N VAL A 165 20.04 -76.61 -3.28
CA VAL A 165 19.58 -77.84 -2.61
C VAL A 165 18.61 -78.61 -3.50
N GLU A 166 17.67 -77.92 -4.14
CA GLU A 166 16.71 -78.53 -5.07
C GLU A 166 17.43 -79.22 -6.25
N GLU A 167 18.40 -78.53 -6.88
CA GLU A 167 19.15 -79.09 -7.99
C GLU A 167 20.07 -80.25 -7.55
N ALA A 168 20.68 -80.16 -6.36
CA ALA A 168 21.48 -81.24 -5.80
C ALA A 168 20.65 -82.50 -5.51
N VAL A 169 19.44 -82.34 -4.94
CA VAL A 169 18.49 -83.45 -4.72
C VAL A 169 18.10 -84.07 -6.05
N LYS A 170 17.77 -83.26 -7.05
CA LYS A 170 17.39 -83.73 -8.38
C LYS A 170 18.52 -84.51 -9.07
N LEU A 171 19.76 -84.04 -8.98
CA LEU A 171 20.94 -84.76 -9.47
C LEU A 171 21.17 -86.07 -8.72
N ALA A 172 21.00 -86.08 -7.40
CA ALA A 172 21.10 -87.29 -6.59
C ALA A 172 20.01 -88.31 -6.96
N GLU A 173 18.76 -87.86 -7.13
CA GLU A 173 17.65 -88.69 -7.58
C GLU A 173 17.91 -89.29 -8.98
N GLN A 174 18.42 -88.49 -9.92
CA GLN A 174 18.81 -88.97 -11.25
C GLN A 174 19.90 -90.05 -11.15
N ARG A 175 20.95 -89.80 -10.37
CA ARG A 175 22.07 -90.73 -10.22
C ARG A 175 21.68 -92.02 -9.50
N ILE A 176 20.84 -91.94 -8.47
CA ILE A 176 20.27 -93.12 -7.78
C ILE A 176 19.42 -93.93 -8.77
N ARG A 177 18.57 -93.28 -9.56
CA ARG A 177 17.72 -93.95 -10.56
C ARG A 177 18.55 -94.65 -11.64
N GLU A 178 19.69 -94.09 -12.04
CA GLU A 178 20.62 -94.69 -13.01
C GLU A 178 21.43 -95.87 -12.45
N GLN A 179 21.70 -95.89 -11.14
CA GLN A 179 22.60 -96.87 -10.51
C GLN A 179 21.90 -97.97 -9.70
N ILE A 180 20.59 -97.90 -9.47
CA ILE A 180 19.87 -98.88 -8.64
C ILE A 180 19.80 -100.26 -9.31
N GLY A 181 20.22 -101.30 -8.58
CA GLY A 181 20.20 -102.70 -9.02
C GLY A 181 19.32 -103.62 -8.15
N LEU A 182 19.22 -104.89 -8.53
CA LEU A 182 18.39 -105.90 -7.84
C LEU A 182 18.79 -106.16 -6.37
N GLU A 183 20.08 -106.03 -6.02
CA GLU A 183 20.59 -106.23 -4.64
C GLU A 183 20.26 -105.06 -3.69
N ASP A 184 20.20 -103.83 -4.21
CA ASP A 184 19.83 -102.66 -3.41
C ASP A 184 18.36 -102.70 -2.98
N HIS A 185 17.48 -103.19 -3.87
CA HIS A 185 16.06 -103.37 -3.55
C HIS A 185 15.83 -104.34 -2.39
N LYS A 186 16.61 -105.42 -2.34
CA LYS A 186 16.49 -106.41 -1.26
C LYS A 186 16.98 -105.84 0.07
N THR A 187 18.10 -105.12 0.06
CA THR A 187 18.68 -104.45 1.23
C THR A 187 17.73 -103.37 1.80
N LEU A 188 17.04 -102.62 0.94
CA LEU A 188 16.05 -101.62 1.36
C LEU A 188 14.84 -102.25 2.06
N ILE A 189 14.36 -103.39 1.58
CA ILE A 189 13.24 -104.12 2.21
C ILE A 189 13.64 -104.64 3.59
N GLU A 190 14.84 -105.22 3.71
CA GLU A 190 15.36 -105.72 4.99
C GLU A 190 15.53 -104.57 6.01
N GLN A 191 16.03 -103.41 5.59
CA GLN A 191 16.14 -102.23 6.45
C GLN A 191 14.78 -101.65 6.87
N TYR A 192 13.79 -101.65 5.98
CA TYR A 192 12.45 -101.17 6.30
C TYR A 192 11.77 -102.05 7.35
N ILE A 193 11.89 -103.37 7.23
CA ILE A 193 11.37 -104.34 8.20
C ILE A 193 12.05 -104.13 9.57
N ALA A 194 13.38 -104.01 9.60
CA ALA A 194 14.12 -103.77 10.85
C ALA A 194 13.75 -102.43 11.53
N MET A 195 13.44 -101.40 10.74
CA MET A 195 13.03 -100.10 11.29
C MET A 195 11.63 -100.17 11.93
N LEU A 196 10.70 -100.89 11.31
CA LEU A 196 9.35 -101.13 11.85
C LEU A 196 9.39 -101.93 13.15
N GLU A 197 10.25 -102.95 13.24
CA GLU A 197 10.44 -103.70 14.49
C GLU A 197 10.97 -102.79 15.60
N LYS A 198 11.94 -101.91 15.27
CA LYS A 198 12.55 -101.00 16.25
C LYS A 198 11.58 -99.90 16.73
N THR A 199 10.72 -99.36 15.87
CA THR A 199 9.67 -98.40 16.30
C THR A 199 8.55 -99.10 17.07
N ALA A 200 8.17 -100.33 16.69
CA ALA A 200 7.21 -101.12 17.46
C ALA A 200 7.73 -101.44 18.87
N GLN A 201 9.04 -101.73 19.01
CA GLN A 201 9.67 -102.03 20.31
C GLN A 201 9.77 -100.81 21.23
N LYS A 202 9.89 -99.61 20.66
CA LYS A 202 9.92 -98.32 21.39
C LYS A 202 8.55 -97.84 21.85
N GLN A 203 7.46 -98.45 21.37
CA GLN A 203 6.08 -98.12 21.72
C GLN A 203 5.51 -99.05 22.82
N TYR A 204 6.26 -100.09 23.21
CA TYR A 204 5.92 -101.04 24.30
C TYR A 204 6.92 -101.00 25.48
N SER A 205 7.75 -99.96 25.56
CA SER A 205 8.55 -99.56 26.74
C SER A 205 8.17 -98.14 27.13
#